data_AF-A0A1G2V7G8-F1
#
_entry.id   AF-A0A1G2V7G8-F1
#
_cell.length_a   1.000
_cell.length_b   1.000
_cell.length_c   1.000
_cell.angle_alpha   90.00
_cell.angle_beta   90.00
_cell.angle_gamma   90.00
#
_symmetry.space_group_name_H-M   'P 1'
#
loop_
_entity.id
_entity.type
_entity.pdbx_description
1 polymer ?
#
loop_
_entity_poly.entity_id
_entity_poly.type
_entity_poly.pdbx_seq_one_letter_code
_entity_poly.pdbx_strand_id
1 'polypeptide(L)'
;MRGEQVLELIEKPKDPPSNYAAIGTYAFDPSVFARIDKLKPSARGEYEITDLLNTYIPEGKLRAVKITGEWFDVGTFDRLHEAAAHIRKKLNA
;
A
#
# COMPACT_ATOMS: atom_id res chain seq x y z
N MET A 1 7.88 1.06 -10.70
CA MET A 1 6.92 0.27 -11.52
C MET A 1 7.12 0.55 -13.00
N ARG A 2 6.78 -0.40 -13.88
CA ARG A 2 6.72 -0.22 -15.35
C ARG A 2 5.33 -0.67 -15.82
N GLY A 3 4.48 0.27 -16.25
CA GLY A 3 3.05 -0.03 -16.43
C GLY A 3 2.46 -0.56 -15.13
N GLU A 4 1.82 -1.73 -15.15
CA GLU A 4 1.25 -2.41 -13.98
C GLU A 4 2.25 -3.31 -13.24
N GLN A 5 3.45 -3.51 -13.81
CA GLN A 5 4.47 -4.35 -13.20
C GLN A 5 5.18 -3.58 -12.07
N VAL A 6 5.08 -4.11 -10.86
CA VAL A 6 5.84 -3.62 -9.72
C VAL A 6 7.24 -4.22 -9.77
N LEU A 7 8.26 -3.38 -9.60
CA LEU A 7 9.67 -3.81 -9.62
C LEU A 7 10.18 -4.10 -8.21
N GLU A 8 9.74 -3.28 -7.24
CA GLU A 8 10.13 -3.36 -5.84
C GLU A 8 9.13 -2.52 -5.03
N LEU A 9 8.81 -2.95 -3.81
CA LEU A 9 8.22 -2.10 -2.78
C LEU A 9 9.24 -1.89 -1.66
N ILE A 10 9.34 -0.65 -1.19
CA ILE A 10 10.21 -0.28 -0.07
C ILE A 10 9.30 0.35 0.99
N GLU A 11 9.29 -0.20 2.20
CA GLU A 11 8.54 0.38 3.32
C GLU A 11 9.26 1.62 3.83
N LYS A 12 8.55 2.76 3.85
CA LYS A 12 9.02 4.04 4.39
C LYS A 12 10.46 4.40 3.99
N PRO A 13 10.77 4.47 2.67
CA PRO A 13 12.12 4.83 2.21
C PRO A 13 12.47 6.26 2.62
N LYS A 14 13.73 6.48 3.02
CA LYS A 14 14.24 7.84 3.27
C LYS A 14 14.31 8.68 1.99
N ASP A 15 14.63 8.03 0.89
CA ASP A 15 14.69 8.62 -0.46
C ASP A 15 13.79 7.79 -1.38
N PRO A 16 12.52 8.19 -1.59
CA PRO A 16 11.56 7.41 -2.37
C PRO A 16 11.96 7.36 -3.87
N PRO A 17 12.03 6.16 -4.48
CA PRO A 17 12.43 6.04 -5.88
C PRO A 17 11.36 6.52 -6.88
N SER A 18 10.15 6.84 -6.41
CA SER A 18 9.05 7.36 -7.23
C SER A 18 7.97 8.01 -6.37
N ASN A 19 7.04 8.73 -7.02
CA ASN A 19 5.85 9.32 -6.39
C ASN A 19 4.66 8.34 -6.28
N TYR A 20 4.86 7.04 -6.45
CA TYR A 20 3.81 6.04 -6.27
C TYR A 20 3.82 5.51 -4.84
N ALA A 21 2.65 5.55 -4.19
CA ALA A 21 2.43 4.93 -2.88
C ALA A 21 1.52 3.71 -3.04
N ALA A 22 1.85 2.60 -2.36
CA ALA A 22 0.94 1.48 -2.21
C ALA A 22 -0.09 1.85 -1.14
N ILE A 23 -1.34 2.06 -1.55
CA ILE A 23 -2.47 2.31 -0.65
C ILE A 23 -2.90 1.02 0.06
N GLY A 24 -3.65 1.16 1.15
CA GLY A 24 -4.10 0.04 2.02
C GLY A 24 -5.19 -0.87 1.43
N THR A 25 -5.12 -1.18 0.13
CA THR A 25 -6.06 -2.04 -0.57
C THR A 25 -5.29 -3.13 -1.32
N TYR A 26 -5.53 -4.39 -0.96
CA TYR A 26 -4.82 -5.53 -1.52
C TYR A 26 -5.79 -6.67 -1.79
N ALA A 27 -5.57 -7.41 -2.88
CA ALA A 27 -6.31 -8.61 -3.22
C ALA A 27 -5.31 -9.76 -3.38
N PHE A 28 -5.61 -10.91 -2.78
CA PHE A 28 -4.71 -12.04 -2.72
C PHE A 28 -5.42 -13.34 -3.11
N ASP A 29 -4.67 -14.23 -3.76
CA ASP A 29 -5.03 -15.64 -3.85
C ASP A 29 -4.64 -16.39 -2.55
N PRO A 30 -5.10 -17.65 -2.34
CA PRO A 30 -4.81 -18.40 -1.12
C PRO A 30 -3.33 -18.65 -0.80
N SER A 31 -2.40 -18.48 -1.75
CA SER A 31 -0.95 -18.63 -1.51
C SER A 31 -0.42 -17.62 -0.48
N VAL A 32 -1.18 -16.56 -0.18
CA VAL A 32 -0.82 -15.54 0.81
C VAL A 32 -0.55 -16.13 2.19
N PHE A 33 -1.30 -17.15 2.61
CA PHE A 33 -1.13 -17.77 3.94
C PHE A 33 0.25 -18.41 4.08
N ALA A 34 0.65 -19.22 3.10
CA ALA A 34 1.97 -19.87 3.10
C ALA A 34 3.14 -18.89 2.98
N ARG A 35 2.89 -17.66 2.50
CA ARG A 35 3.88 -16.58 2.44
C ARG A 35 3.98 -15.84 3.76
N ILE A 36 2.84 -15.54 4.39
CA ILE A 36 2.76 -14.94 5.73
C ILE A 36 3.53 -15.79 6.74
N ASP A 37 3.36 -17.11 6.71
CA ASP A 37 4.05 -18.05 7.62
C ASP A 37 5.59 -17.99 7.53
N LYS A 38 6.14 -17.47 6.42
CA LYS A 38 7.58 -17.37 6.17
C LYS A 38 8.13 -15.98 6.43
N LEU A 39 7.27 -14.99 6.70
CA LEU A 39 7.73 -13.64 6.98
C LEU A 39 8.55 -13.61 8.25
N LYS A 40 9.42 -12.60 8.33
CA LYS A 40 10.21 -12.29 9.52
C LYS A 40 9.93 -10.85 9.93
N PRO A 41 10.01 -10.52 11.22
CA PRO A 41 9.90 -9.13 11.65
C PRO A 41 10.97 -8.28 10.96
N SER A 42 10.58 -7.07 10.54
CA SER A 42 11.48 -6.06 10.00
C SER A 42 12.40 -5.49 11.08
N ALA A 43 13.28 -4.57 10.71
CA ALA A 43 14.08 -3.81 11.67
C ALA A 43 13.23 -3.00 12.67
N ARG A 44 11.93 -2.79 12.38
CA ARG A 44 10.96 -2.13 13.27
C ARG A 44 10.23 -3.11 14.19
N GLY A 45 10.48 -4.41 14.05
CA GLY A 45 9.77 -5.46 14.78
C GLY A 45 8.37 -5.78 14.23
N GLU A 46 8.04 -5.29 13.03
CA GLU A 46 6.74 -5.47 12.39
C GLU A 46 6.79 -6.52 11.28
N TYR A 47 5.68 -7.23 11.05
CA TYR A 47 5.51 -8.05 9.85
C TYR A 47 4.97 -7.17 8.73
N GLU A 48 5.86 -6.72 7.85
CA GLU A 48 5.54 -5.68 6.87
C GLU A 48 4.78 -6.24 5.66
N ILE A 49 3.70 -5.55 5.27
CA ILE A 49 2.93 -5.90 4.06
C ILE A 49 3.78 -5.76 2.79
N THR A 50 4.75 -4.83 2.76
CA THR A 50 5.69 -4.67 1.66
C THR A 50 6.56 -5.91 1.45
N ASP A 51 7.01 -6.53 2.54
CA ASP A 51 7.82 -7.75 2.48
C ASP A 51 7.01 -8.91 1.93
N LEU A 52 5.76 -9.03 2.37
CA LEU A 52 4.80 -10.00 1.81
C LEU A 52 4.60 -9.79 0.31
N LEU A 53 4.30 -8.56 -0.12
CA LEU A 53 4.07 -8.24 -1.54
C LEU A 53 5.32 -8.47 -2.39
N ASN A 54 6.51 -8.15 -1.87
CA ASN A 54 7.78 -8.39 -2.55
C ASN A 54 8.00 -9.89 -2.85
N THR A 55 7.47 -10.81 -2.04
CA THR A 55 7.58 -12.26 -2.34
C THR A 55 6.89 -12.67 -3.64
N TYR A 56 5.93 -11.88 -4.15
CA TYR A 56 5.20 -12.17 -5.39
C TYR A 56 5.92 -11.65 -6.64
N ILE A 57 6.89 -10.75 -6.50
CA ILE A 57 7.56 -10.08 -7.63
C ILE A 57 8.40 -11.05 -8.49
N PRO A 58 9.25 -11.93 -7.92
CA PRO A 58 10.06 -12.86 -8.72
C PRO A 58 9.23 -13.84 -9.55
N GLU A 59 8.03 -14.17 -9.09
CA GLU A 59 7.07 -15.03 -9.80
C GLU A 59 6.23 -14.26 -10.83
N GLY A 60 6.40 -12.94 -10.93
CA GLY A 60 5.58 -12.10 -11.80
C GLY A 60 4.10 -12.08 -11.43
N LYS A 61 3.75 -12.40 -10.17
CA LYS A 61 2.37 -12.51 -9.68
C LYS A 61 1.84 -11.26 -9.01
N LEU A 62 2.68 -10.24 -8.81
CA LEU A 62 2.23 -8.94 -8.33
C LEU A 62 1.87 -8.02 -9.51
N ARG A 63 0.69 -7.41 -9.45
CA ARG A 63 0.24 -6.36 -10.36
C ARG A 63 -0.30 -5.18 -9.55
N ALA A 64 0.01 -3.97 -9.99
CA ALA A 64 -0.54 -2.75 -9.42
C ALA A 64 -1.65 -2.20 -10.33
N VAL A 65 -2.76 -1.79 -9.70
CA VAL A 65 -3.81 -1.02 -10.36
C VAL A 65 -3.67 0.43 -9.91
N LYS A 66 -3.58 1.36 -10.86
CA LYS A 66 -3.55 2.79 -10.54
C LYS A 66 -4.96 3.25 -10.18
N ILE A 67 -5.11 3.77 -8.97
CA ILE A 67 -6.34 4.44 -8.56
C ILE A 67 -6.19 5.93 -8.84
N THR A 68 -7.22 6.51 -9.44
CA THR A 68 -7.36 7.95 -9.62
C THR A 68 -8.46 8.48 -8.70
N GLY A 69 -8.37 9.76 -8.35
CA GLY A 69 -9.27 10.39 -7.39
C GLY A 69 -8.60 10.59 -6.04
N GLU A 70 -9.42 10.93 -5.05
CA GLU A 70 -8.94 11.35 -3.74
C GLU A 70 -8.84 10.15 -2.80
N TRP A 71 -7.67 10.00 -2.18
CA TRP A 71 -7.41 9.01 -1.15
C TRP A 71 -7.05 9.74 0.15
N PHE A 72 -7.73 9.39 1.24
CA PHE A 72 -7.47 9.95 2.56
C PHE A 72 -6.94 8.86 3.47
N ASP A 73 -5.72 9.05 3.97
CA ASP A 73 -5.23 8.33 5.13
C ASP A 73 -5.52 9.18 6.38
N VAL A 74 -6.41 8.69 7.24
CA VAL A 74 -6.92 9.39 8.43
C VAL A 74 -6.15 9.04 9.70
N GLY A 75 -4.86 8.75 9.57
CA GLY A 75 -3.98 8.40 10.69
C GLY A 75 -3.66 9.53 11.69
N THR A 76 -4.05 10.79 11.42
CA THR A 76 -3.86 11.93 12.34
C THR A 76 -5.14 12.74 12.52
N PHE A 77 -5.25 13.52 13.60
CA PHE A 77 -6.42 14.36 13.89
C PHE A 77 -6.71 15.37 12.77
N ASP A 78 -5.67 16.04 12.26
CA ASP A 78 -5.82 17.00 11.16
C ASP A 78 -6.32 16.32 9.89
N ARG A 79 -5.75 15.15 9.54
CA ARG A 79 -6.17 14.38 8.37
C ARG A 79 -7.61 13.86 8.49
N LEU A 80 -8.01 13.44 9.68
CA LEU A 80 -9.39 13.06 9.97
C LEU A 80 -10.35 14.24 9.78
N HIS A 81 -9.99 15.42 10.30
CA HIS A 81 -10.80 16.63 10.14
C HIS A 81 -10.94 17.04 8.67
N GLU A 82 -9.83 17.04 7.92
CA GLU A 82 -9.81 17.30 6.48
C GLU A 82 -10.73 16.34 5.71
N ALA A 83 -10.60 15.04 5.95
CA ALA A 83 -11.42 14.03 5.28
C ALA A 83 -12.92 14.21 5.59
N ALA A 84 -13.28 14.47 6.86
CA ALA A 84 -14.66 14.70 7.26
C ALA A 84 -15.25 15.97 6.62
N ALA A 85 -14.49 17.08 6.61
CA ALA A 85 -14.91 18.32 5.97
C ALA A 85 -15.10 18.14 4.46
N HIS A 86 -14.22 17.37 3.82
CA HIS A 86 -14.30 17.04 2.40
C HIS A 86 -15.56 16.27 2.03
N ILE A 87 -15.86 15.19 2.75
CA ILE A 87 -17.07 14.40 2.53
C ILE A 87 -18.33 15.23 2.78
N ARG A 88 -18.37 16.03 3.85
CA ARG A 88 -19.50 16.94 4.12
C ARG A 88 -19.73 17.92 2.97
N LYS A 89 -18.66 18.51 2.42
CA LYS A 89 -18.76 19.41 1.26
C LYS A 89 -19.35 18.70 0.04
N LYS A 90 -18.93 17.45 -0.22
CA LYS A 90 -19.47 16.65 -1.33
C LYS A 90 -20.94 16.26 -1.16
N LEU A 91 -21.38 15.97 0.07
CA LEU A 91 -22.78 15.61 0.35
C LEU A 91 -23.75 16.79 0.27
N ASN A 92 -23.25 18.01 0.48
CA ASN A 92 -24.04 19.24 0.47
C ASN A 92 -23.95 20.02 -0.86
N ALA A 93 -23.24 19.48 -1.86
CA ALA A 93 -23.13 20.02 -3.21
C ALA A 93 -24.11 19.32 -4.15
#